data_AF-A0A4R9KEQ2-F1
#
_entry.id   AF-A0A4R9KEQ2-F1
#
_cell.length_a   1.000
_cell.length_b   1.000
_cell.length_c   1.000
_cell.angle_alpha   90.00
_cell.angle_beta   90.00
_cell.angle_gamma   90.00
#
_symmetry.space_group_name_H-M   'P 1'
#
loop_
_entity.id
_entity.type
_entity.pdbx_description
1 polymer ?
#
loop_
_entity_poly.entity_id
_entity_poly.type
_entity_poly.pdbx_seq_one_letter_code
_entity_poly.pdbx_strand_id
1 'polypeptide(L)'
;MKEIRHLRVFLSVVLVHFVFLNCFTVFPYKQEVIESRLLDSKEEELISNKGKIEYEFENSEIVIKIEASSYKEIIQKKKSLETKIIHYDYKKSDGYRQLDTDEKPWNRYILGMFADIGALFEWITIPFRTLSKQKEEETFSEAVIRSEKTKEFGPKELQLILRAENTEFVNQNLQSNSIRIKLSEIRKYFPKSNSIEALLYYGKERLEYKNISIGEEIRKLKLR
;
A
#
# COMPACT_ATOMS: atom_id res chain seq x y z
N MET A 1 19.78 45.14 -43.70
CA MET A 1 18.78 44.19 -44.27
C MET A 1 19.12 42.71 -44.07
N LYS A 2 20.40 42.29 -44.06
CA LYS A 2 20.80 40.89 -43.81
C LYS A 2 20.59 40.44 -42.34
N GLU A 3 20.89 41.28 -41.35
CA GLU A 3 20.75 40.93 -39.91
C GLU A 3 19.30 40.61 -39.48
N ILE A 4 18.32 41.38 -39.96
CA ILE A 4 16.89 41.14 -39.68
C ILE A 4 16.44 39.78 -40.23
N ARG A 5 17.08 39.31 -41.32
CA ARG A 5 16.81 38.00 -41.93
C ARG A 5 17.36 36.87 -41.06
N HIS A 6 18.57 37.01 -40.54
CA HIS A 6 19.17 36.03 -39.62
C HIS A 6 18.41 35.94 -38.29
N LEU A 7 17.94 37.08 -37.75
CA LEU A 7 17.15 37.10 -36.53
C LEU A 7 15.78 36.41 -36.70
N ARG A 8 15.10 36.64 -37.83
CA ARG A 8 13.81 35.97 -38.14
C ARG A 8 13.97 34.47 -38.34
N VAL A 9 15.02 34.05 -39.04
CA VAL A 9 15.35 32.62 -39.21
C VAL A 9 15.64 31.99 -37.84
N PHE A 10 16.47 32.64 -37.01
CA PHE A 10 16.76 32.16 -35.67
C PHE A 10 15.50 32.03 -34.80
N LEU A 11 14.63 33.05 -34.78
CA LEU A 11 13.38 33.00 -34.02
C LEU A 11 12.46 31.86 -34.50
N SER A 12 12.34 31.67 -35.81
CA SER A 12 11.53 30.59 -36.38
C SER A 12 12.07 29.21 -36.05
N VAL A 13 13.40 29.05 -36.04
CA VAL A 13 14.07 27.79 -35.65
C VAL A 13 13.86 27.52 -34.16
N VAL A 14 13.98 28.54 -33.30
CA VAL A 14 13.72 28.40 -31.84
C VAL A 14 12.26 28.05 -31.57
N LEU A 15 11.32 28.66 -32.29
CA LEU A 15 9.89 28.43 -32.10
C LEU A 15 9.47 27.03 -32.60
N VAL A 16 10.00 26.60 -33.75
CA VAL A 16 9.88 25.21 -34.23
C VAL A 16 10.49 24.24 -33.23
N HIS A 17 11.67 24.54 -32.70
CA HIS A 17 12.31 23.72 -31.67
C HIS A 17 11.41 23.59 -30.45
N PHE A 18 10.83 24.69 -29.95
CA PHE A 18 9.91 24.68 -28.81
C PHE A 18 8.61 23.90 -29.05
N VAL A 19 8.06 23.94 -30.26
CA VAL A 19 6.83 23.22 -30.62
C VAL A 19 7.06 21.71 -30.72
N PHE A 20 8.28 21.26 -31.02
CA PHE A 20 8.62 19.84 -31.14
C PHE A 20 9.44 19.27 -29.97
N LEU A 21 9.65 20.06 -28.90
CA LEU A 21 10.03 19.49 -27.61
C LEU A 21 8.85 18.61 -27.12
N ASN A 22 9.13 17.36 -26.74
CA ASN A 22 8.18 16.35 -26.23
C ASN A 22 7.55 15.41 -27.27
N CYS A 23 8.24 15.07 -28.36
CA CYS A 23 7.92 13.89 -29.17
C CYS A 23 8.13 12.57 -28.40
N PHE A 24 9.09 12.54 -27.46
CA PHE A 24 9.38 11.38 -26.62
C PHE A 24 9.22 11.67 -25.12
N THR A 25 8.72 10.68 -24.39
CA THR A 25 8.61 10.70 -22.94
C THR A 25 9.55 9.65 -22.37
N VAL A 26 10.45 10.09 -21.48
CA VAL A 26 11.37 9.22 -20.73
C VAL A 26 10.72 8.85 -19.41
N PHE A 27 10.76 7.58 -19.05
CA PHE A 27 10.17 7.07 -17.81
C PHE A 27 11.10 6.05 -17.15
N PRO A 28 11.12 5.99 -15.80
CA PRO A 28 11.85 4.96 -15.08
C PRO A 28 11.14 3.61 -15.27
N TYR A 29 11.86 2.58 -15.69
CA TYR A 29 11.29 1.23 -15.88
C TYR A 29 11.87 0.19 -14.92
N LYS A 30 13.07 0.41 -14.40
CA LYS A 30 13.74 -0.48 -13.45
C LYS A 30 14.53 0.33 -12.43
N GLN A 31 14.52 -0.15 -11.19
CA GLN A 31 15.32 0.40 -10.11
C GLN A 31 16.09 -0.75 -9.46
N GLU A 32 17.40 -0.60 -9.39
CA GLU A 32 18.30 -1.60 -8.81
C GLU A 32 19.03 -0.99 -7.62
N VAL A 33 19.10 -1.74 -6.51
CA VAL A 33 19.90 -1.36 -5.33
C VAL A 33 21.31 -1.91 -5.54
N ILE A 34 22.31 -1.03 -5.59
CA ILE A 34 23.72 -1.43 -5.77
C ILE A 34 24.40 -1.62 -4.42
N GLU A 35 24.21 -0.66 -3.54
CA GLU A 35 24.89 -0.58 -2.25
C GLU A 35 23.86 -0.21 -1.18
N SER A 36 23.94 -0.91 -0.06
CA SER A 36 23.22 -0.57 1.16
C SER A 36 24.25 -0.30 2.25
N ARG A 37 24.29 0.92 2.77
CA ARG A 37 25.14 1.30 3.90
C ARG A 37 24.29 1.50 5.13
N LEU A 38 24.62 0.82 6.23
CA LEU A 38 24.02 1.12 7.53
C LEU A 38 24.56 2.46 8.04
N LEU A 39 23.66 3.42 8.28
CA LEU A 39 24.01 4.72 8.84
C LEU A 39 23.94 4.69 10.36
N ASP A 40 22.84 4.15 10.90
CA ASP A 40 22.58 4.11 12.33
C ASP A 40 21.82 2.83 12.69
N SER A 41 22.08 2.33 13.89
CA SER A 41 21.38 1.20 14.46
C SER A 41 21.21 1.44 15.95
N LYS A 42 19.95 1.55 16.36
CA LYS A 42 19.58 1.73 17.76
C LYS A 42 18.68 0.60 18.21
N GLU A 43 18.92 0.12 19.41
CA GLU A 43 18.02 -0.82 20.09
C GLU A 43 17.16 -0.06 21.08
N GLU A 44 15.86 -0.30 21.02
CA GLU A 44 14.90 0.29 21.95
C GLU A 44 14.08 -0.82 22.60
N GLU A 45 13.92 -0.73 23.92
CA GLU A 45 13.02 -1.60 24.67
C GLU A 45 11.61 -1.01 24.63
N LEU A 46 10.65 -1.81 24.20
CA LEU A 46 9.24 -1.45 24.13
C LEU A 46 8.38 -2.52 24.80
N ILE A 47 7.31 -2.08 25.46
CA ILE A 47 6.28 -2.99 25.97
C ILE A 47 5.18 -3.05 24.93
N SER A 48 4.91 -4.26 24.44
CA SER A 48 3.95 -4.55 23.38
C SER A 48 2.89 -5.49 23.92
N ASN A 49 1.61 -5.09 23.82
CA ASN A 49 0.50 -5.92 24.26
C ASN A 49 -0.05 -6.66 23.05
N LYS A 50 -0.16 -7.99 23.14
CA LYS A 50 -0.65 -8.84 22.04
C LYS A 50 -1.81 -9.68 22.51
N GLY A 51 -2.81 -9.79 21.64
CA GLY A 51 -3.97 -10.64 21.84
C GLY A 51 -4.03 -11.75 20.79
N LYS A 52 -4.73 -12.82 21.11
CA LYS A 52 -5.06 -13.90 20.20
C LYS A 52 -6.52 -14.27 20.41
N ILE A 53 -7.27 -14.27 19.32
CA ILE A 53 -8.66 -14.73 19.29
C ILE A 53 -8.70 -16.03 18.50
N GLU A 54 -9.05 -17.11 19.17
CA GLU A 54 -9.37 -18.39 18.54
C GLU A 54 -10.87 -18.63 18.62
N TYR A 55 -11.42 -19.35 17.65
CA TYR A 55 -12.84 -19.69 17.67
C TYR A 55 -13.05 -21.09 17.13
N GLU A 56 -14.03 -21.77 17.71
CA GLU A 56 -14.49 -23.09 17.32
C GLU A 56 -16.02 -23.10 17.34
N PHE A 57 -16.63 -23.92 16.48
CA PHE A 57 -18.07 -24.13 16.49
C PHE A 57 -18.37 -25.45 17.19
N GLU A 58 -19.11 -25.38 18.29
CA GLU A 58 -19.50 -26.56 19.08
C GLU A 58 -21.02 -26.51 19.34
N ASN A 59 -21.75 -27.58 19.03
CA ASN A 59 -23.16 -27.73 19.41
C ASN A 59 -24.07 -26.54 19.02
N SER A 60 -23.85 -25.91 17.86
CA SER A 60 -24.57 -24.71 17.41
C SER A 60 -24.23 -23.42 18.19
N GLU A 61 -23.13 -23.42 18.92
CA GLU A 61 -22.56 -22.27 19.62
C GLU A 61 -21.19 -21.93 19.00
N ILE A 62 -20.83 -20.66 19.03
CA ILE A 62 -19.47 -20.19 18.79
C ILE A 62 -18.76 -20.14 20.13
N VAL A 63 -17.68 -20.90 20.27
CA VAL A 63 -16.78 -20.84 21.41
C VAL A 63 -15.60 -19.99 21.00
N ILE A 64 -15.49 -18.79 21.56
CA ILE A 64 -14.37 -17.89 21.31
C ILE A 64 -13.40 -18.03 22.49
N LYS A 65 -12.18 -18.47 22.21
CA LYS A 65 -11.07 -18.60 23.17
C LYS A 65 -10.14 -17.40 23.00
N ILE A 66 -9.78 -16.78 24.11
CA ILE A 66 -9.06 -15.52 24.14
C ILE A 66 -7.83 -15.68 25.02
N GLU A 67 -6.69 -15.33 24.45
CA GLU A 67 -5.42 -15.26 25.14
C GLU A 67 -4.84 -13.87 24.90
N ALA A 68 -4.33 -13.23 25.94
CA ALA A 68 -3.66 -11.95 25.78
C ALA A 68 -2.48 -11.86 26.74
N SER A 69 -1.41 -11.23 26.30
CA SER A 69 -0.17 -11.13 27.07
C SER A 69 0.58 -9.86 26.72
N SER A 70 1.33 -9.35 27.69
CA SER A 70 2.30 -8.28 27.51
C SER A 70 3.67 -8.89 27.25
N TYR A 71 4.39 -8.29 26.30
CA TYR A 71 5.71 -8.68 25.87
C TYR A 71 6.67 -7.50 26.07
N LYS A 72 7.85 -7.78 26.60
CA LYS A 72 8.98 -6.85 26.52
C LYS A 72 9.75 -7.19 25.25
N GLU A 73 9.71 -6.26 24.29
CA GLU A 73 10.31 -6.42 22.97
C GLU A 73 11.52 -5.51 22.83
N ILE A 74 12.62 -6.05 22.31
CA ILE A 74 13.79 -5.27 21.90
C ILE A 74 13.68 -5.08 20.39
N ILE A 75 13.45 -3.84 19.98
CA ILE A 75 13.29 -3.45 18.58
C ILE A 75 14.61 -2.85 18.10
N GLN A 76 15.16 -3.42 17.02
CA GLN A 76 16.23 -2.80 16.25
C GLN A 76 15.64 -1.81 15.28
N LYS A 77 15.98 -0.54 15.44
CA LYS A 77 15.73 0.49 14.44
C LYS A 77 17.01 0.69 13.65
N LYS A 78 16.98 0.37 12.37
CA LYS A 78 18.11 0.57 11.45
C LYS A 78 17.75 1.66 10.46
N LYS A 79 18.66 2.63 10.34
CA LYS A 79 18.67 3.60 9.25
C LYS A 79 19.72 3.15 8.25
N SER A 80 19.33 2.89 7.02
CA SER A 80 20.24 2.56 5.92
C SER A 80 20.12 3.57 4.79
N LEU A 81 21.25 3.83 4.13
CA LEU A 81 21.33 4.57 2.88
C LEU A 81 21.46 3.55 1.76
N GLU A 82 20.46 3.52 0.88
CA GLU A 82 20.47 2.69 -0.31
C GLU A 82 20.84 3.53 -1.53
N THR A 83 21.93 3.16 -2.19
CA THR A 83 22.32 3.75 -3.48
C THR A 83 21.65 2.95 -4.58
N LYS A 84 20.73 3.60 -5.29
CA LYS A 84 19.91 2.98 -6.34
C LYS A 84 20.30 3.53 -7.71
N ILE A 85 20.45 2.66 -8.69
CA ILE A 85 20.43 3.06 -10.09
C ILE A 85 19.00 3.00 -10.59
N ILE A 86 18.56 4.12 -11.19
CA ILE A 86 17.31 4.20 -11.94
C ILE A 86 17.65 4.04 -13.41
N HIS A 87 17.11 2.99 -14.03
CA HIS A 87 17.16 2.80 -15.47
C HIS A 87 15.93 3.44 -16.12
N TYR A 88 16.19 4.19 -17.18
CA TYR A 88 15.20 4.92 -17.92
C TYR A 88 15.03 4.31 -19.30
N ASP A 89 13.78 4.26 -19.74
CA ASP A 89 13.41 3.91 -21.11
C ASP A 89 12.61 5.08 -21.70
N TYR A 90 12.36 5.03 -22.99
CA TYR A 90 11.65 6.07 -23.71
C TYR A 90 10.52 5.49 -24.54
N LYS A 91 9.44 6.25 -24.67
CA LYS A 91 8.33 5.95 -25.58
C LYS A 91 7.90 7.22 -26.30
N LYS A 92 7.19 7.08 -27.42
CA LYS A 92 6.49 8.20 -28.06
C LYS A 92 5.55 8.83 -27.03
N SER A 93 5.57 10.16 -26.92
CA SER A 93 4.68 10.88 -26.03
C SER A 93 3.23 10.71 -26.50
N ASP A 94 2.28 10.89 -25.58
CA ASP A 94 0.86 10.81 -25.93
C ASP A 94 0.46 11.91 -26.93
N GLY A 95 1.10 13.08 -26.86
CA GLY A 95 0.92 14.16 -27.83
C GLY A 95 1.42 13.79 -29.24
N TYR A 96 2.58 13.13 -29.35
CA TYR A 96 3.11 12.65 -30.62
C TYR A 96 2.27 11.51 -31.20
N ARG A 97 1.79 10.59 -30.36
CA ARG A 97 0.89 9.51 -30.78
C ARG A 97 -0.43 10.02 -31.33
N GLN A 98 -0.95 11.13 -30.80
CA GLN A 98 -2.18 11.76 -31.29
C GLN A 98 -2.03 12.39 -32.67
N LEU A 99 -0.81 12.56 -33.19
CA LEU A 99 -0.61 12.98 -34.59
C LEU A 99 -0.88 11.83 -35.56
N ASP A 100 -0.69 10.57 -35.13
CA ASP A 100 -0.99 9.38 -35.92
C ASP A 100 -2.50 9.06 -35.98
N THR A 101 -3.33 9.68 -35.13
CA THR A 101 -4.80 9.58 -35.15
C THR A 101 -5.46 10.83 -35.73
N ASP A 102 -6.41 10.65 -36.65
CA ASP A 102 -7.05 11.73 -37.45
C ASP A 102 -8.03 12.65 -36.68
N GLU A 103 -8.12 12.53 -35.36
CA GLU A 103 -9.18 13.20 -34.57
C GLU A 103 -8.91 14.68 -34.26
N LYS A 104 -7.73 15.23 -34.61
CA LYS A 104 -7.36 16.63 -34.32
C LYS A 104 -7.12 17.47 -35.58
N PRO A 105 -7.43 18.79 -35.55
CA PRO A 105 -7.22 19.71 -36.68
C PRO A 105 -5.74 19.97 -37.02
N TRP A 106 -4.80 19.41 -36.25
CA TRP A 106 -3.36 19.49 -36.44
C TRP A 106 -2.77 18.08 -36.65
N ASN A 107 -3.35 17.31 -37.57
CA ASN A 107 -2.94 15.92 -37.82
C ASN A 107 -1.60 15.83 -38.59
N ARG A 108 -1.11 14.60 -38.78
CA ARG A 108 0.13 14.31 -39.54
C ARG A 108 0.12 14.87 -40.97
N TYR A 109 -1.03 15.12 -41.58
CA TYR A 109 -1.10 15.74 -42.91
C TYR A 109 -0.64 17.21 -42.91
N ILE A 110 -0.87 17.93 -41.81
CA ILE A 110 -0.51 19.36 -41.68
C ILE A 110 0.90 19.53 -41.07
N LEU A 111 1.26 18.69 -40.10
CA LEU A 111 2.51 18.82 -39.34
C LEU A 111 3.57 17.76 -39.68
N GLY A 112 3.25 16.73 -40.47
CA GLY A 112 3.98 15.46 -40.54
C GLY A 112 5.48 15.58 -40.75
N MET A 113 5.92 16.32 -41.78
CA MET A 113 7.36 16.45 -42.04
C MET A 113 8.08 17.25 -40.95
N PHE A 114 7.44 18.26 -40.36
CA PHE A 114 8.05 19.06 -39.30
C PHE A 114 8.08 18.31 -37.96
N ALA A 115 7.05 17.50 -37.67
CA ALA A 115 7.00 16.63 -36.51
C ALA A 115 8.06 15.52 -36.59
N ASP A 116 8.26 14.92 -37.77
CA ASP A 116 9.31 13.91 -37.98
C ASP A 116 10.72 14.53 -37.84
N ILE A 117 10.93 15.75 -38.34
CA ILE A 117 12.20 16.49 -38.15
C ILE A 117 12.43 16.79 -36.66
N GLY A 118 11.40 17.25 -35.95
CA GLY A 118 11.47 17.50 -34.51
C GLY A 118 11.78 16.24 -33.70
N ALA A 119 11.13 15.12 -34.04
CA ALA A 119 11.40 13.82 -33.45
C ALA A 119 12.84 13.35 -33.70
N LEU A 120 13.39 13.58 -34.91
CA LEU A 120 14.79 13.27 -35.21
C LEU A 120 15.76 14.06 -34.32
N PHE A 121 15.51 15.36 -34.10
CA PHE A 121 16.33 16.17 -33.18
C PHE A 121 16.22 15.68 -31.73
N GLU A 122 15.01 15.36 -31.28
CA GLU A 122 14.84 14.82 -29.92
C GLU A 122 15.47 13.44 -29.78
N TRP A 123 15.46 12.60 -30.83
CA TRP A 123 16.06 11.27 -30.81
C TRP A 123 17.55 11.29 -30.48
N ILE A 124 18.28 12.29 -30.97
CA ILE A 124 19.70 12.52 -30.66
C ILE A 124 19.91 12.77 -29.16
N THR A 125 18.93 13.36 -28.48
CA THR A 125 19.01 13.67 -27.04
C THR A 125 18.58 12.50 -26.14
N ILE A 126 17.93 11.46 -26.68
CA ILE A 126 17.40 10.33 -25.89
C ILE A 126 18.49 9.62 -25.10
N PRO A 127 19.66 9.25 -25.65
CA PRO A 127 20.70 8.55 -24.89
C PRO A 127 21.15 9.30 -23.63
N PHE A 128 21.14 10.64 -23.67
CA PHE A 128 21.49 11.47 -22.51
C PHE A 128 20.36 11.53 -21.47
N ARG A 129 19.11 11.52 -21.93
CA ARG A 129 17.91 11.55 -21.05
C ARG A 129 17.61 10.17 -20.45
N THR A 130 18.00 9.09 -21.12
CA THR A 130 17.88 7.71 -20.62
C THR A 130 19.11 7.24 -19.85
N LEU A 131 20.12 8.10 -19.69
CA LEU A 131 21.31 7.76 -18.91
C LEU A 131 20.89 7.40 -17.49
N SER A 132 21.36 6.24 -17.02
CA SER A 132 21.06 5.74 -15.70
C SER A 132 21.45 6.76 -14.63
N LYS A 133 20.53 7.11 -13.74
CA LYS A 133 20.78 8.07 -12.67
C LYS A 133 20.98 7.34 -11.35
N GLN A 134 22.05 7.66 -10.65
CA GLN A 134 22.22 7.25 -9.26
C GLN A 134 21.40 8.16 -8.36
N LYS A 135 20.63 7.55 -7.45
CA LYS A 135 19.84 8.22 -6.42
C LYS A 135 20.14 7.53 -5.10
N GLU A 136 20.50 8.33 -4.10
CA GLU A 136 20.57 7.88 -2.72
C GLU A 136 19.21 8.03 -2.05
N GLU A 137 18.79 7.01 -1.30
CA GLU A 137 17.52 7.00 -0.60
C GLU A 137 17.72 6.48 0.83
N GLU A 138 17.26 7.24 1.81
CA GLU A 138 17.26 6.80 3.21
C GLU A 138 16.06 5.89 3.47
N THR A 139 16.33 4.71 4.00
CA THR A 139 15.32 3.73 4.40
C THR A 139 15.39 3.49 5.90
N PHE A 140 14.23 3.47 6.55
CA PHE A 140 14.08 3.11 7.95
C PHE A 140 13.44 1.73 8.04
N SER A 141 14.09 0.83 8.76
CA SER A 141 13.56 -0.50 9.03
C SER A 141 13.52 -0.75 10.54
N GLU A 142 12.43 -1.34 11.01
CA GLU A 142 12.26 -1.76 12.39
C GLU A 142 12.05 -3.27 12.42
N ALA A 143 12.79 -3.95 13.30
CA ALA A 143 12.69 -5.40 13.45
C ALA A 143 12.74 -5.79 14.93
N VAL A 144 11.87 -6.70 15.35
CA VAL A 144 11.90 -7.27 16.71
C VAL A 144 13.02 -8.31 16.76
N ILE A 145 14.06 -8.07 17.57
CA ILE A 145 15.20 -8.99 17.74
C ILE A 145 14.91 -10.01 18.84
N ARG A 146 14.25 -9.55 19.91
CA ARG A 146 13.90 -10.38 21.08
C ARG A 146 12.52 -9.98 21.56
N SER A 147 11.72 -10.97 21.91
CA SER A 147 10.39 -10.78 22.51
C SER A 147 10.26 -11.75 23.68
N GLU A 148 10.02 -11.22 24.87
CA GLU A 148 9.89 -12.00 26.10
C GLU A 148 8.53 -11.69 26.75
N LYS A 149 7.74 -12.73 27.00
CA LYS A 149 6.43 -12.59 27.66
C LYS A 149 6.66 -12.19 29.12
N THR A 150 6.14 -11.03 29.51
CA THR A 150 6.30 -10.49 30.88
C THR A 150 5.07 -10.70 31.75
N LYS A 151 3.87 -10.62 31.17
CA LYS A 151 2.62 -10.74 31.89
C LYS A 151 1.58 -11.43 31.02
N GLU A 152 0.81 -12.33 31.60
CA GLU A 152 -0.45 -12.79 31.01
C GLU A 152 -1.60 -11.96 31.57
N PHE A 153 -2.48 -11.47 30.69
CA PHE A 153 -3.63 -10.69 31.13
C PHE A 153 -4.74 -11.61 31.63
N GLY A 154 -5.23 -11.33 32.82
CA GLY A 154 -6.43 -11.99 33.32
C GLY A 154 -7.66 -11.57 32.51
N PRO A 155 -8.70 -12.42 32.40
CA PRO A 155 -9.86 -12.11 31.58
C PRO A 155 -10.58 -10.82 32.00
N LYS A 156 -10.64 -10.51 33.29
CA LYS A 156 -11.28 -9.28 33.79
C LYS A 156 -10.58 -7.98 33.34
N GLU A 157 -9.33 -8.07 32.90
CA GLU A 157 -8.58 -6.94 32.35
C GLU A 157 -8.89 -6.68 30.87
N LEU A 158 -9.60 -7.61 30.22
CA LEU A 158 -9.85 -7.59 28.78
C LEU A 158 -11.33 -7.31 28.50
N GLN A 159 -11.57 -6.54 27.45
CA GLN A 159 -12.89 -6.26 26.94
C GLN A 159 -13.05 -6.90 25.55
N LEU A 160 -14.14 -7.64 25.37
CA LEU A 160 -14.51 -8.20 24.08
C LEU A 160 -15.71 -7.44 23.53
N ILE A 161 -15.57 -6.99 22.30
CA ILE A 161 -16.66 -6.40 21.52
C ILE A 161 -16.92 -7.29 20.31
N LEU A 162 -18.15 -7.75 20.16
CA LEU A 162 -18.60 -8.46 18.97
C LEU A 162 -19.56 -7.59 18.17
N ARG A 163 -19.29 -7.50 16.87
CA ARG A 163 -20.08 -6.70 15.93
C ARG A 163 -20.57 -7.54 14.76
N ALA A 164 -21.78 -7.25 14.32
CA ALA A 164 -22.32 -7.75 13.06
C ALA A 164 -23.01 -6.57 12.36
N GLU A 165 -22.77 -6.41 11.05
CA GLU A 165 -23.39 -5.34 10.25
C GLU A 165 -23.22 -3.93 10.89
N ASN A 166 -22.02 -3.63 11.40
CA ASN A 166 -21.68 -2.40 12.14
C ASN A 166 -22.43 -2.17 13.46
N THR A 167 -23.15 -3.16 13.98
CA THR A 167 -23.87 -3.08 15.26
C THR A 167 -23.16 -3.93 16.31
N GLU A 168 -22.88 -3.33 17.48
CA GLU A 168 -22.37 -4.05 18.65
C GLU A 168 -23.50 -4.80 19.35
N PHE A 169 -23.33 -6.10 19.57
CA PHE A 169 -24.30 -6.92 20.31
C PHE A 169 -23.70 -7.64 21.52
N VAL A 170 -22.37 -7.75 21.59
CA VAL A 170 -21.65 -8.05 22.83
C VAL A 170 -20.65 -6.95 23.05
N ASN A 171 -20.68 -6.34 24.22
CA ASN A 171 -19.71 -5.36 24.67
C ASN A 171 -19.57 -5.49 26.18
N GLN A 172 -18.58 -6.28 26.62
CA GLN A 172 -18.38 -6.57 28.03
C GLN A 172 -16.94 -6.91 28.37
N ASN A 173 -16.59 -6.72 29.64
CA ASN A 173 -15.35 -7.26 30.20
C ASN A 173 -15.47 -8.79 30.31
N LEU A 174 -14.40 -9.50 29.97
CA LEU A 174 -14.41 -10.96 30.01
C LEU A 174 -14.45 -11.45 31.46
N GLN A 175 -15.32 -12.42 31.72
CA GLN A 175 -15.35 -13.13 33.00
C GLN A 175 -14.44 -14.36 32.99
N SER A 176 -14.19 -14.91 31.80
CA SER A 176 -13.39 -16.10 31.53
C SER A 176 -12.64 -15.97 30.22
N ASN A 177 -11.59 -16.77 30.03
CA ASN A 177 -10.80 -16.81 28.79
C ASN A 177 -11.57 -17.42 27.60
N SER A 178 -12.78 -17.93 27.84
CA SER A 178 -13.68 -18.37 26.77
C SER A 178 -15.05 -17.75 26.94
N ILE A 179 -15.70 -17.45 25.82
CA ILE A 179 -17.10 -17.04 25.76
C ILE A 179 -17.83 -17.95 24.78
N ARG A 180 -19.07 -18.31 25.12
CA ARG A 180 -19.93 -19.14 24.27
C ARG A 180 -21.14 -18.32 23.84
N ILE A 181 -21.45 -18.35 22.55
CA ILE A 181 -22.54 -17.56 21.99
C ILE A 181 -23.36 -18.45 21.06
N LYS A 182 -24.66 -18.50 21.31
CA LYS A 182 -25.57 -19.29 20.49
C LYS A 182 -25.73 -18.67 19.11
N LEU A 183 -25.52 -19.47 18.07
CA LEU A 183 -25.73 -19.05 16.69
C LEU A 183 -27.20 -18.68 16.40
N SER A 184 -28.14 -19.29 17.13
CA SER A 184 -29.57 -18.98 17.03
C SER A 184 -29.89 -17.54 17.45
N GLU A 185 -29.21 -17.03 18.48
CA GLU A 185 -29.38 -15.66 18.95
C GLU A 185 -28.82 -14.68 17.92
N ILE A 186 -27.61 -14.92 17.42
CA ILE A 186 -27.01 -14.09 16.36
C ILE A 186 -27.93 -14.03 15.14
N ARG A 187 -28.46 -15.18 14.69
CA ARG A 187 -29.38 -15.25 13.56
C ARG A 187 -30.68 -14.47 13.82
N LYS A 188 -31.20 -14.49 15.05
CA LYS A 188 -32.44 -13.78 15.40
C LYS A 188 -32.28 -12.27 15.23
N TYR A 189 -31.14 -11.72 15.67
CA TYR A 189 -30.86 -10.28 15.61
C TYR A 189 -30.27 -9.85 14.25
N PHE A 190 -29.50 -10.72 13.60
CA PHE A 190 -28.78 -10.46 12.35
C PHE A 190 -29.04 -11.58 11.32
N PRO A 191 -30.26 -11.67 10.77
CA PRO A 191 -30.68 -12.80 9.94
C PRO A 191 -29.96 -12.92 8.59
N LYS A 192 -29.34 -11.83 8.13
CA LYS A 192 -28.61 -11.76 6.86
C LYS A 192 -27.09 -11.79 7.03
N SER A 193 -26.60 -11.72 8.28
CA SER A 193 -25.17 -11.68 8.52
C SER A 193 -24.52 -13.04 8.28
N ASN A 194 -23.43 -13.03 7.52
CA ASN A 194 -22.60 -14.20 7.27
C ASN A 194 -21.29 -14.18 8.08
N SER A 195 -21.01 -13.09 8.80
CA SER A 195 -19.77 -12.90 9.53
C SER A 195 -19.95 -12.04 10.78
N ILE A 196 -19.10 -12.26 11.77
CA ILE A 196 -19.03 -11.47 13.00
C ILE A 196 -17.60 -10.95 13.14
N GLU A 197 -17.48 -9.71 13.55
CA GLU A 197 -16.21 -9.11 13.93
C GLU A 197 -16.00 -9.29 15.43
N ALA A 198 -14.88 -9.88 15.82
CA ALA A 198 -14.43 -9.97 17.19
C ALA A 198 -13.27 -9.00 17.41
N LEU A 199 -13.47 -8.07 18.34
CA LEU A 199 -12.49 -7.05 18.70
C LEU A 199 -12.10 -7.24 20.17
N LEU A 200 -10.81 -7.43 20.43
CA LEU A 200 -10.26 -7.58 21.78
C LEU A 200 -9.53 -6.32 22.20
N TYR A 201 -9.84 -5.82 23.39
CA TYR A 201 -9.26 -4.61 23.95
C TYR A 201 -8.65 -4.85 25.33
N TYR A 202 -7.60 -4.09 25.63
CA TYR A 202 -7.07 -3.88 26.97
C TYR A 202 -7.09 -2.38 27.25
N GLY A 203 -7.95 -1.94 28.18
CA GLY A 203 -8.21 -0.52 28.39
C GLY A 203 -8.75 0.16 27.12
N LYS A 204 -7.96 1.06 26.52
CA LYS A 204 -8.30 1.75 25.26
C LYS A 204 -7.55 1.21 24.04
N GLU A 205 -6.64 0.26 24.24
CA GLU A 205 -5.80 -0.32 23.20
C GLU A 205 -6.50 -1.54 22.59
N ARG A 206 -6.62 -1.60 21.26
CA ARG A 206 -7.10 -2.80 20.56
C ARG A 206 -5.96 -3.78 20.40
N LEU A 207 -6.06 -4.93 21.05
CA LEU A 207 -5.04 -5.98 21.00
C LEU A 207 -5.16 -6.88 19.78
N GLU A 208 -6.39 -7.19 19.35
CA GLU A 208 -6.61 -8.12 18.24
C GLU A 208 -7.96 -7.85 17.55
N TYR A 209 -8.02 -8.17 16.26
CA TYR A 209 -9.24 -8.16 15.46
C TYR A 209 -9.33 -9.45 14.65
N LYS A 210 -10.50 -10.11 14.71
CA LYS A 210 -10.76 -11.31 13.93
C LYS A 210 -12.14 -11.29 13.31
N ASN A 211 -12.21 -11.60 12.02
CA ASN A 211 -13.48 -11.84 11.34
C ASN A 211 -13.82 -13.34 11.40
N ILE A 212 -14.98 -13.67 11.97
CA ILE A 212 -15.49 -15.01 12.16
C ILE A 212 -16.60 -15.26 11.16
N SER A 213 -16.40 -16.19 10.23
CA SER A 213 -17.42 -16.57 9.23
C SER A 213 -18.44 -17.53 9.85
N ILE A 214 -19.71 -17.14 9.90
CA ILE A 214 -20.80 -17.87 10.56
C ILE A 214 -21.87 -18.39 9.58
N GLY A 215 -21.84 -17.95 8.32
CA GLY A 215 -22.90 -18.20 7.36
C GLY A 215 -23.19 -19.68 7.08
N GLU A 216 -22.15 -20.52 6.98
CA GLU A 216 -22.31 -21.96 6.75
C GLU A 216 -22.94 -22.67 7.94
N GLU A 217 -22.48 -22.35 9.15
CA GLU A 217 -22.95 -22.99 10.37
C GLU A 217 -24.41 -22.60 10.69
N ILE A 218 -24.77 -21.33 10.43
CA ILE A 218 -26.17 -20.87 10.52
C ILE A 218 -27.07 -21.56 9.49
N ARG A 219 -26.56 -21.92 8.31
CA ARG A 219 -27.33 -22.69 7.32
C ARG A 219 -27.56 -24.13 7.76
N LYS A 220 -26.57 -24.78 8.40
CA LYS A 220 -26.74 -26.14 8.96
C LYS A 220 -27.87 -26.17 10.00
N LEU A 221 -28.05 -25.09 10.76
CA LEU A 221 -29.19 -24.95 11.68
C LEU A 221 -30.56 -24.85 11.01
N LYS A 222 -30.66 -24.54 9.71
CA LYS A 222 -31.95 -24.55 8.99
C LYS A 222 -32.38 -25.95 8.56
N LEU A 223 -31.44 -26.91 8.50
CA LEU A 223 -31.65 -28.26 7.97
C LEU A 223 -31.95 -29.28 9.08
N ARG A 224 -31.89 -28.87 10.35
CA ARG A 224 -32.36 -29.63 11.52
C ARG A 224 -33.68 -29.05 11.99
#